data_AF-A0A848QJ23-F1
#
_entry.id   AF-A0A848QJ23-F1
#
_cell.length_a   1.000
_cell.length_b   1.000
_cell.length_c   1.000
_cell.angle_alpha   90.00
_cell.angle_beta   90.00
_cell.angle_gamma   90.00
#
_symmetry.space_group_name_H-M   'P 1'
#
loop_
_entity.id
_entity.type
_entity.pdbx_description
1 polymer ?
#
loop_
_entity_poly.entity_id
_entity_poly.type
_entity_poly.pdbx_seq_one_letter_code
_entity_poly.pdbx_strand_id
1 'polypeptide(L)' 'MTALLHFVGFRDDRYWNAVKIWGQPDMIHEAWDCYAADDTAPGDTIVFASGAWNQQPRSFTVEAARSRAERIA' A
#
# COMPACT_ATOMS: atom_id res chain seq x y z
N MET A 1 0.34 17.64 14.74
CA MET A 1 0.70 16.42 13.99
C MET A 1 0.71 16.80 12.52
N THR A 2 1.78 16.46 11.81
CA THR A 2 1.92 16.75 10.37
C THR A 2 1.28 15.60 9.61
N ALA A 3 0.35 15.89 8.70
CA ALA A 3 -0.22 14.88 7.82
C ALA A 3 0.85 14.35 6.87
N LEU A 4 0.99 13.03 6.76
CA LEU A 4 1.97 12.36 5.91
C LEU A 4 1.35 11.93 4.57
N LEU A 5 2.19 11.88 3.54
CA LEU A 5 1.85 11.36 2.23
C LEU A 5 2.45 9.95 2.03
N HIS A 6 1.58 8.96 1.86
CA HIS A 6 1.95 7.56 1.66
C HIS A 6 1.70 7.14 0.22
N PHE A 7 2.71 6.59 -0.44
CA PHE A 7 2.59 5.98 -1.76
C PHE A 7 2.63 4.46 -1.63
N VAL A 8 1.61 3.77 -2.15
CA VAL A 8 1.45 2.33 -1.95
C VAL A 8 1.38 1.60 -3.29
N GLY A 9 2.31 0.66 -3.50
CA GLY A 9 2.27 -0.28 -4.62
C GLY A 9 2.77 0.24 -5.96
N PHE A 10 3.43 1.40 -6.01
CA PHE A 10 4.02 1.91 -7.24
C PHE A 10 5.25 1.09 -7.64
N ARG A 11 5.24 0.54 -8.87
CA ARG A 11 6.35 -0.26 -9.44
C ARG A 11 6.76 0.17 -10.84
N ASP A 12 6.17 1.26 -11.33
CA ASP A 12 6.33 1.78 -12.68
C ASP A 12 6.26 3.32 -12.69
N ASP A 13 6.32 3.91 -13.88
CA ASP A 13 6.38 5.36 -14.09
C ASP A 13 5.16 6.13 -13.56
N ARG A 14 4.06 5.47 -13.20
CA ARG A 14 2.93 6.13 -12.53
C ARG A 14 3.35 6.78 -11.22
N TYR A 15 4.43 6.33 -10.59
CA TYR A 15 5.05 7.01 -9.45
C TYR A 15 5.32 8.49 -9.75
N TRP A 16 5.95 8.79 -10.87
CA TRP A 16 6.31 10.17 -11.24
C TRP A 16 5.09 11.03 -11.56
N ASN A 17 4.01 10.43 -12.07
CA ASN A 17 2.75 11.14 -12.25
C ASN A 17 2.11 11.48 -10.91
N ALA A 18 2.18 10.56 -9.94
CA ALA A 18 1.71 10.84 -8.59
C ALA A 18 2.53 11.93 -7.90
N VAL A 19 3.86 11.93 -8.03
CA VAL A 19 4.72 12.98 -7.49
C VAL A 19 4.33 14.37 -8.03
N LYS A 20 3.96 14.48 -9.30
CA LYS A 20 3.54 15.75 -9.90
C LYS A 20 2.24 16.30 -9.34
N ILE A 21 1.36 15.44 -8.81
CA ILE A 21 0.04 15.83 -8.32
C ILE A 21 0.05 16.05 -6.81
N TRP A 22 0.66 15.12 -6.06
CA TRP A 22 0.61 15.12 -4.59
C TRP A 22 1.90 15.59 -3.93
N GLY A 23 3.01 15.67 -4.67
CA GLY A 23 4.34 15.95 -4.10
C GLY A 23 5.13 14.66 -3.83
N GLN A 24 6.33 14.81 -3.25
CA GLN A 24 7.11 13.64 -2.84
C GLN A 24 6.48 12.96 -1.63
N PRO A 25 6.38 11.62 -1.63
CA PRO A 25 5.85 10.90 -0.48
C PRO A 25 6.83 10.94 0.70
N ASP A 26 6.29 10.95 1.91
CA ASP A 26 7.04 10.74 3.14
C ASP A 26 7.30 9.25 3.39
N MET A 27 6.34 8.40 2.98
CA MET A 27 6.39 6.95 3.13
C MET A 27 6.11 6.23 1.82
N ILE A 28 6.88 5.17 1.53
CA ILE A 28 6.68 4.33 0.35
C ILE A 28 6.51 2.88 0.81
N HIS A 29 5.35 2.32 0.50
CA HIS A 29 4.99 0.94 0.84
C HIS A 29 4.94 0.09 -0.44
N GLU A 30 5.62 -1.07 -0.43
CA GLU A 30 5.62 -1.98 -1.58
C GLU A 30 4.22 -2.57 -1.86
N ALA A 31 3.43 -2.79 -0.80
CA ALA A 31 2.08 -3.33 -0.85
C ALA A 31 1.23 -2.73 0.26
N TRP A 32 -0.10 -2.80 0.10
CA TRP A 32 -1.03 -2.51 1.18
C TRP A 32 -1.18 -3.74 2.06
N ASP A 33 -0.34 -3.86 3.09
CA ASP A 33 -0.39 -4.92 4.09
C ASP A 33 -0.71 -4.37 5.48
N CYS A 34 -0.77 -5.24 6.50
CA CYS A 34 -1.10 -4.82 7.85
C CYS A 34 -0.10 -3.79 8.42
N TYR A 35 1.18 -3.86 8.05
CA TYR A 35 2.18 -2.90 8.50
C TYR A 35 1.99 -1.54 7.84
N ALA A 36 1.74 -1.51 6.53
CA ALA A 36 1.42 -0.29 5.81
C ALA A 36 0.15 0.38 6.33
N ALA A 37 -0.84 -0.41 6.77
CA ALA A 37 -2.07 0.10 7.37
C ALA A 37 -1.84 0.65 8.78
N ASP A 38 -1.08 -0.06 9.62
CA ASP A 38 -0.73 0.38 10.97
C ASP A 38 0.17 1.63 10.99
N ASP A 39 0.86 1.91 9.89
CA ASP A 39 1.68 3.11 9.69
C ASP A 39 0.86 4.36 9.31
N THR A 40 -0.47 4.26 9.20
CA THR A 40 -1.34 5.40 8.87
C THR A 40 -2.00 6.03 10.09
N ALA A 41 -2.22 7.34 10.04
CA ALA A 41 -2.92 8.10 11.07
C ALA A 41 -4.05 8.98 10.48
N PRO A 42 -5.03 9.39 11.30
CA PRO A 42 -6.05 10.33 10.86
C PRO A 42 -5.43 11.64 10.34
N GLY A 43 -5.71 11.95 9.08
CA GLY A 43 -5.20 13.13 8.38
C GLY A 43 -4.18 12.82 7.29
N ASP A 44 -3.60 11.62 7.30
CA ASP A 44 -2.66 11.20 6.25
C ASP A 44 -3.37 10.99 4.91
N THR A 45 -2.61 11.18 3.83
CA THR A 45 -3.07 10.91 2.47
C THR A 45 -2.40 9.66 1.94
N ILE A 46 -3.21 8.66 1.60
CA ILE A 46 -2.73 7.40 1.01
C ILE A 46 -3.10 7.36 -0.46
N VAL A 47 -2.08 7.26 -1.31
CA VAL A 47 -2.23 7.12 -2.76
C VAL A 47 -1.88 5.70 -3.18
N PHE A 48 -2.90 4.97 -3.62
CA PHE A 48 -2.72 3.61 -4.13
C PHE A 48 -2.42 3.61 -5.63
N ALA A 49 -1.40 2.86 -6.04
CA ALA A 49 -1.12 2.62 -7.46
C ALA A 49 -2.19 1.77 -8.16
N SER A 50 -2.97 1.00 -7.40
CA SER A 50 -4.03 0.14 -7.89
C SER A 50 -5.07 -0.16 -6.81
N GLY A 51 -6.27 -0.52 -7.24
CA GLY A 51 -7.36 -0.92 -6.34
C GLY A 51 -8.20 0.26 -5.87
N ALA A 52 -9.22 -0.06 -5.07
CA ALA A 52 -10.11 0.93 -4.48
C ALA A 52 -9.51 1.48 -3.18
N TRP A 53 -9.92 2.69 -2.79
CA TRP A 53 -9.45 3.35 -1.57
C TRP A 53 -9.86 2.62 -0.28
N ASN A 54 -10.91 1.79 -0.33
CA ASN A 54 -11.43 1.02 0.82
C ASN A 54 -10.94 -0.44 0.84
N GLN A 55 -9.88 -0.75 0.11
CA GLN A 55 -9.32 -2.10 0.07
C GLN A 55 -8.78 -2.54 1.45
N GLN A 56 -9.04 -3.79 1.81
CA GLN A 56 -8.52 -4.37 3.04
C GLN A 56 -7.02 -4.65 2.91
N PRO A 57 -6.22 -4.47 3.98
CA PRO A 57 -4.81 -4.81 3.96
C PRO A 57 -4.60 -6.30 3.70
N ARG A 58 -3.57 -6.62 2.92
CA ARG A 58 -3.15 -7.99 2.65
C ARG A 58 -2.49 -8.59 3.89
N SER A 59 -2.69 -9.88 4.08
CA SER A 59 -1.97 -10.67 5.08
C SER A 59 -1.12 -11.71 4.37
N PHE A 60 0.20 -11.50 4.37
CA PHE A 60 1.15 -12.46 3.78
C PHE A 60 1.09 -13.83 4.47
N THR A 61 0.78 -13.87 5.76
CA THR A 61 0.57 -15.13 6.48
C THR A 61 -0.61 -15.92 5.92
N VAL A 62 -1.76 -15.25 5.72
CA VAL A 62 -2.96 -15.89 5.16
C VAL A 62 -2.70 -16.33 3.71
N GLU A 63 -2.06 -15.50 2.91
CA GLU A 63 -1.73 -15.83 1.53
C GLU A 63 -0.73 -17.00 1.42
N ALA A 64 0.30 -17.02 2.26
CA ALA A 64 1.27 -18.11 2.30
C ALA A 64 0.62 -19.44 2.70
N ALA A 65 -0.29 -19.42 3.68
CA ALA A 65 -1.06 -20.60 4.07
C ALA A 65 -1.92 -21.12 2.92
N ARG A 66 -2.60 -20.23 2.18
CA ARG A 66 -3.38 -20.57 0.99
C ARG A 66 -2.50 -21.19 -0.09
N SER A 67 -1.40 -20.54 -0.46
CA SER A 67 -0.48 -21.06 -1.49
C SER A 67 0.14 -22.40 -1.10
N ARG A 68 0.38 -22.66 0.20
CA ARG A 68 0.85 -23.97 0.65
C ARG A 68 -0.22 -25.05 0.47
N ALA A 69 -1.48 -24.74 0.75
CA ALA A 69 -2.59 -25.68 0.56
C ALA A 69 -2.78 -26.00 -0.94
N GLU A 70 -2.71 -25.00 -1.82
CA GLU A 70 -2.84 -25.17 -3.27
C GLU A 70 -1.74 -26.06 -3.88
N ARG A 71 -0.52 -26.04 -3.34
CA ARG A 71 0.59 -26.90 -3.83
C ARG A 71 0.46 -28.37 -3.43
N ILE A 72 -0.37 -28.68 -2.45
CA ILE A 72 -0.56 -30.04 -1.90
C ILE A 72 -1.81 -30.71 -2.52
N ALA A 73 -2.71 -29.93 -3.11
CA ALA A 73 -3.89 -30.40 -3.84
C ALA A 73 -3.54 -30.83 -5.27
#